data_AF-A0A0L6J3R5-F1
#
_entry.id   AF-A0A0L6J3R5-F1
#
_cell.length_a   1.000
_cell.length_b   1.000
_cell.length_c   1.000
_cell.angle_alpha   90.00
_cell.angle_beta   90.00
_cell.angle_gamma   90.00
#
_symmetry.space_group_name_H-M   'P 1'
#
loop_
_entity.id
_entity.type
_entity.pdbx_description
1 polymer ?
#
loop_
_entity_poly.entity_id
_entity_poly.type
_entity_poly.pdbx_seq_one_letter_code
_entity_poly.pdbx_strand_id
1 'polypeptide(L)'
;MPHRTVSWNTLSRSLHDSRPAIAPGMLSAKARIDMTVRITRRPLFVAGQFDRGAIMSAAASAARAHQYRFSCTWGEAMSVCLTAAWRAAKMARHMAAH
;
A
#
# COMPACT_ATOMS: atom_id res chain seq x y z
N MET A 1 21.43 -6.58 -22.75
CA MET A 1 20.40 -6.59 -21.68
C MET A 1 21.00 -5.89 -20.46
N PRO A 2 20.50 -4.74 -19.98
CA PRO A 2 21.11 -4.07 -18.84
C PRO A 2 20.72 -4.79 -17.54
N HIS A 3 21.73 -5.28 -16.81
CA HIS A 3 21.57 -5.91 -15.51
C HIS A 3 21.20 -4.82 -14.50
N ARG A 4 19.98 -4.85 -13.96
CA ARG A 4 19.57 -3.96 -12.86
C ARG A 4 20.23 -4.43 -11.57
N THR A 5 21.37 -3.82 -11.23
CA THR A 5 22.03 -4.03 -9.95
C THR A 5 21.20 -3.38 -8.84
N VAL A 6 20.67 -4.19 -7.94
CA VAL A 6 19.93 -3.72 -6.77
C VAL A 6 20.94 -3.38 -5.67
N SER A 7 21.11 -2.09 -5.38
CA SER A 7 21.95 -1.62 -4.27
C SER A 7 21.19 -1.74 -2.95
N TRP A 8 21.70 -2.59 -2.06
CA TRP A 8 21.16 -2.78 -0.71
C TRP A 8 21.20 -1.51 0.13
N ASN A 9 22.17 -0.62 -0.12
CA ASN A 9 22.25 0.69 0.54
C ASN A 9 21.16 1.67 0.08
N THR A 10 20.74 1.58 -1.19
CA THR A 10 19.62 2.39 -1.70
C THR A 10 18.29 1.90 -1.14
N LEU A 11 18.13 0.57 -1.04
CA LEU A 11 16.97 -0.04 -0.39
C LEU A 11 16.92 0.29 1.11
N SER A 12 18.01 0.17 1.85
CA SER A 12 18.03 0.46 3.29
C SER A 12 17.76 1.94 3.59
N ARG A 13 18.31 2.86 2.79
CA ARG A 13 18.06 4.30 2.92
C ARG A 13 16.63 4.67 2.57
N SER A 14 16.09 4.18 1.45
CA SER A 14 14.66 4.38 1.13
C SER A 14 13.73 3.82 2.20
N LEU A 15 14.08 2.69 2.83
CA LEU A 15 13.33 2.13 3.96
C LEU A 15 13.44 2.95 5.24
N HIS A 16 14.59 3.58 5.49
CA HIS A 16 14.81 4.47 6.63
C HIS A 16 14.09 5.81 6.47
N ASP A 17 14.17 6.42 5.29
CA ASP A 17 13.42 7.61 4.88
C ASP A 17 11.90 7.34 4.85
N SER A 18 11.49 6.07 4.76
CA SER A 18 10.10 5.62 4.86
C SER A 18 9.57 5.50 6.30
N ARG A 19 10.32 5.90 7.34
CA ARG A 19 9.74 6.04 8.69
C ARG A 19 8.71 7.18 8.68
N PRO A 20 7.41 6.92 8.93
CA PRO A 20 6.41 7.95 8.74
C PRO A 20 6.36 8.88 9.96
N ALA A 21 6.71 10.15 9.75
CA ALA A 21 5.79 11.19 10.18
C ALA A 21 4.42 10.81 9.61
N ILE A 22 3.39 10.66 10.44
CA ILE A 22 2.08 10.19 9.97
C ILE A 22 1.59 11.18 8.92
N ALA A 23 1.73 10.83 7.64
CA ALA A 23 1.35 11.70 6.54
C ALA A 23 -0.13 12.08 6.71
N PRO A 24 -0.51 13.35 6.49
CA PRO A 24 -1.90 13.78 6.55
C PRO A 24 -2.79 12.81 5.75
N GLY A 25 -3.83 12.28 6.39
CA GLY A 25 -4.77 11.36 5.74
C GLY A 25 -4.36 9.88 5.65
N MET A 26 -3.22 9.45 6.22
CA MET A 26 -2.83 8.03 6.29
C MET A 26 -3.88 7.16 7.00
N LEU A 27 -4.50 7.66 8.09
CA LEU A 27 -5.57 6.95 8.80
C LEU A 27 -6.79 6.74 7.89
N SER A 28 -7.14 7.76 7.10
CA SER A 28 -8.23 7.69 6.13
C SER A 28 -7.92 6.73 4.97
N ALA A 29 -6.66 6.68 4.53
CA ALA A 29 -6.22 5.75 3.50
C ALA A 29 -6.29 4.30 4.01
N LYS A 30 -5.84 4.04 5.25
CA LYS A 30 -5.97 2.72 5.88
C LYS A 30 -7.42 2.26 5.98
N ALA A 31 -8.30 3.10 6.53
CA ALA A 31 -9.73 2.78 6.64
C ALA A 31 -10.36 2.48 5.28
N ARG A 32 -9.98 3.24 4.25
CA ARG A 32 -10.43 2.99 2.88
C ARG A 32 -9.92 1.67 2.34
N ILE A 33 -8.63 1.37 2.45
CA ILE A 33 -8.06 0.07 2.04
C ILE A 33 -8.82 -1.08 2.72
N ASP A 34 -9.01 -1.02 4.04
CA ASP A 34 -9.69 -2.07 4.78
C ASP A 34 -11.15 -2.22 4.30
N MET A 35 -11.83 -1.11 3.98
CA MET A 35 -13.16 -1.12 3.37
C MET A 35 -13.15 -1.69 1.94
N THR A 36 -12.18 -1.32 1.09
CA THR A 36 -12.09 -1.83 -0.28
C THR A 36 -11.87 -3.34 -0.28
N VAL A 37 -11.02 -3.85 0.59
CA VAL A 37 -10.78 -5.30 0.75
C VAL A 37 -12.05 -6.03 1.20
N ARG A 38 -12.80 -5.44 2.15
CA ARG A 38 -14.09 -6.02 2.60
C ARG A 38 -15.16 -6.01 1.51
N ILE A 39 -15.28 -4.93 0.75
CA ILE A 39 -16.28 -4.78 -0.32
C ILE A 39 -15.95 -5.70 -1.50
N THR A 40 -14.71 -5.64 -1.98
CA THR A 40 -14.28 -6.44 -3.15
C THR A 40 -14.11 -7.91 -2.80
N ARG A 41 -14.06 -8.26 -1.50
CA ARG A 41 -13.78 -9.60 -0.98
C ARG A 41 -12.54 -10.24 -1.59
N ARG A 42 -11.64 -9.42 -2.15
CA ARG A 42 -10.44 -9.89 -2.82
C ARG A 42 -9.30 -9.88 -1.81
N PRO A 43 -8.81 -11.06 -1.36
CA PRO A 43 -7.77 -11.12 -0.37
C PRO A 43 -6.46 -10.55 -0.93
N LEU A 44 -5.76 -9.75 -0.13
CA LEU A 44 -4.45 -9.20 -0.49
C LEU A 44 -3.33 -10.24 -0.40
N PHE A 45 -3.58 -11.31 0.34
CA PHE A 45 -2.68 -12.44 0.54
C PHE A 45 -3.48 -13.74 0.45
N VAL A 46 -3.06 -14.65 -0.43
CA VAL A 46 -3.72 -15.93 -0.66
C VAL A 46 -2.67 -16.98 -1.01
N ALA A 47 -2.85 -18.21 -0.50
CA ALA A 47 -1.98 -19.35 -0.80
C ALA A 47 -0.47 -19.08 -0.62
N GLY A 48 -0.08 -18.35 0.43
CA GLY A 48 1.33 -18.05 0.70
C GLY A 48 1.92 -16.90 -0.13
N GLN A 49 1.14 -16.25 -0.99
CA GLN A 49 1.60 -15.21 -1.91
C GLN A 49 0.79 -13.92 -1.77
N PHE A 50 1.44 -12.79 -2.03
CA PHE A 50 0.78 -11.48 -2.11
C PHE A 50 0.13 -11.32 -3.49
N ASP A 51 -1.17 -11.01 -3.54
CA ASP A 51 -1.83 -10.60 -4.78
C ASP A 51 -1.49 -9.13 -5.06
N ARG A 52 -0.39 -8.91 -5.79
CA ARG A 52 0.06 -7.56 -6.19
C ARG A 52 -0.99 -6.81 -6.99
N GLY A 53 -1.83 -7.51 -7.76
CA GLY A 53 -2.93 -6.91 -8.51
C GLY A 53 -4.04 -6.41 -7.59
N ALA A 54 -4.42 -7.20 -6.58
CA ALA A 54 -5.37 -6.78 -5.56
C ALA A 54 -4.85 -5.59 -4.75
N ILE A 55 -3.57 -5.60 -4.37
CA ILE A 55 -2.93 -4.50 -3.64
C ILE A 55 -2.95 -3.21 -4.47
N MET A 56 -2.55 -3.27 -5.74
CA MET A 56 -2.56 -2.10 -6.63
C MET A 56 -3.97 -1.60 -6.92
N SER A 57 -4.95 -2.49 -7.12
CA SER A 57 -6.34 -2.12 -7.38
C SER A 57 -6.99 -1.46 -6.15
N ALA A 58 -6.75 -2.01 -4.96
CA ALA A 58 -7.22 -1.43 -3.70
C ALA A 58 -6.57 -0.05 -3.46
N ALA A 59 -5.27 0.07 -3.70
CA ALA A 59 -4.54 1.33 -3.59
C ALA A 59 -5.06 2.39 -4.58
N ALA A 60 -5.26 2.04 -5.85
CA ALA A 60 -5.77 2.96 -6.87
C ALA A 60 -7.18 3.46 -6.54
N SER A 61 -8.05 2.56 -6.06
CA SER A 61 -9.42 2.91 -5.64
C SER A 61 -9.41 3.86 -4.43
N ALA A 62 -8.60 3.55 -3.42
CA ALA A 62 -8.42 4.41 -2.25
C ALA A 62 -7.77 5.76 -2.61
N ALA A 63 -6.82 5.76 -3.55
CA ALA A 63 -6.12 6.95 -4.02
C ALA A 63 -7.07 7.93 -4.72
N ARG A 64 -7.99 7.45 -5.56
CA ARG A 64 -9.02 8.32 -6.17
C ARG A 64 -9.87 9.02 -5.10
N ALA A 65 -10.33 8.27 -4.10
CA ALA A 65 -11.11 8.84 -3.00
C ALA A 65 -10.27 9.77 -2.10
N HIS A 66 -8.97 9.54 -2.00
CA HIS A 66 -8.03 10.38 -1.27
C HIS A 66 -7.74 11.69 -2.00
N GLN A 67 -7.47 11.59 -3.30
CA GLN A 67 -7.27 12.74 -4.18
C GLN A 67 -8.49 13.68 -4.16
N TYR A 68 -9.69 13.13 -4.26
CA TYR A 68 -10.93 13.92 -4.19
C TYR A 68 -11.11 14.63 -2.84
N ARG A 69 -10.69 14.01 -1.74
CA ARG A 69 -10.91 14.54 -0.38
C ARG A 69 -9.85 15.56 0.04
N PHE A 70 -8.61 15.40 -0.42
CA PHE A 70 -7.48 16.21 0.01
C PHE A 70 -6.96 17.14 -1.09
N SER A 71 -7.56 17.12 -2.27
CA SER A 71 -7.17 17.92 -3.44
C SER A 71 -5.67 17.82 -3.76
N CYS A 72 -5.06 16.68 -3.47
CA CYS A 72 -3.63 16.43 -3.67
C CYS A 72 -3.34 15.87 -5.07
N THR A 73 -2.06 15.72 -5.40
CA THR A 73 -1.68 15.12 -6.67
C THR A 73 -1.96 13.61 -6.67
N TRP A 74 -2.13 13.03 -7.86
CA TRP A 74 -2.29 11.57 -8.00
C TRP A 74 -1.10 10.80 -7.42
N GLY A 75 0.13 11.31 -7.60
CA GLY A 75 1.36 10.69 -7.09
C GLY A 75 1.39 10.62 -5.56
N GLU A 76 1.03 11.72 -4.89
CA GLU A 76 0.94 11.76 -3.42
C GLU A 76 -0.15 10.84 -2.89
N ALA A 77 -1.34 10.90 -3.47
CA ALA A 77 -2.47 10.04 -3.09
C ALA A 77 -2.12 8.55 -3.25
N MET A 78 -1.48 8.20 -4.37
CA MET A 78 -1.08 6.83 -4.67
C MET A 78 0.04 6.35 -3.74
N SER A 79 1.02 7.20 -3.42
CA SER A 79 2.11 6.86 -2.49
C SER A 79 1.58 6.51 -1.08
N VAL A 80 0.67 7.34 -0.56
CA VAL A 80 0.02 7.11 0.75
C VAL A 80 -0.83 5.84 0.72
N CYS A 81 -1.68 5.68 -0.30
CA CYS A 81 -2.58 4.54 -0.38
C CYS A 81 -1.86 3.22 -0.65
N LEU A 82 -0.78 3.23 -1.45
CA LEU A 82 0.03 2.04 -1.71
C LEU A 82 0.77 1.59 -0.45
N THR A 83 1.32 2.54 0.32
CA THR A 83 1.91 2.25 1.64
C THR A 83 0.89 1.61 2.59
N ALA A 84 -0.33 2.16 2.64
CA ALA A 84 -1.40 1.61 3.46
C ALA A 84 -1.82 0.20 2.99
N ALA A 85 -1.94 -0.02 1.67
CA ALA A 85 -2.26 -1.32 1.08
C ALA A 85 -1.23 -2.39 1.43
N TRP A 86 0.06 -2.06 1.33
CA TRP A 86 1.14 -2.98 1.69
C TRP A 86 1.16 -3.33 3.18
N ARG A 87 0.86 -2.37 4.06
CA ARG A 87 0.72 -2.64 5.49
C ARG A 87 -0.44 -3.59 5.77
N ALA A 88 -1.59 -3.38 5.13
CA ALA A 88 -2.74 -4.27 5.23
C ALA A 88 -2.42 -5.69 4.72
N ALA A 89 -1.74 -5.81 3.59
CA ALA A 89 -1.31 -7.10 3.04
C ALA A 89 -0.36 -7.85 4.00
N LYS A 90 0.62 -7.17 4.59
CA LYS A 90 1.52 -7.77 5.60
C LYS A 90 0.73 -8.26 6.82
N MET A 91 -0.23 -7.47 7.30
CA MET A 91 -1.10 -7.90 8.40
C MET A 91 -1.93 -9.13 8.02
N ALA A 92 -2.49 -9.18 6.82
CA ALA A 92 -3.22 -10.36 6.33
C ALA A 92 -2.34 -11.62 6.29
N ARG A 93 -1.07 -11.50 5.88
CA ARG A 93 -0.10 -12.60 5.96
C ARG A 93 0.12 -13.07 7.39
N HIS A 94 0.31 -12.14 8.33
CA HIS A 94 0.49 -12.50 9.74
C HIS A 94 -0.75 -13.21 10.30
N MET A 95 -1.95 -12.73 9.97
CA MET A 95 -3.20 -13.37 10.40
C MET A 95 -3.42 -14.75 9.78
N ALA A 96 -2.93 -14.99 8.56
CA ALA A 96 -3.02 -16.30 7.90
C ALA A 96 -1.98 -17.32 8.41
N ALA A 97 -1.01 -16.89 9.22
CA ALA A 97 0.02 -17.75 9.81
C ALA A 97 -0.33 -18.22 11.24
N HIS A 98 -1.44 -17.74 11.81
CA HIS A 98 -1.99 -18.10 13.12
C HIS A 98 -3.32 -18.84 12.92
#